data_AF-A0A0A7I4N2-F1
#
_entry.id   AF-A0A0A7I4N2-F1
#
_cell.length_a   1.000
_cell.length_b   1.000
_cell.length_c   1.000
_cell.angle_alpha   90.00
_cell.angle_beta   90.00
_cell.angle_gamma   90.00
#
_symmetry.space_group_name_H-M   'P 1'
#
loop_
_entity.id
_entity.type
_entity.pdbx_description
1 polymer ?
#
loop_
_entity_poly.entity_id
_entity_poly.type
_entity_poly.pdbx_seq_one_letter_code
_entity_poly.pdbx_strand_id
1 'polypeptide(L)'
;MNMFRLWRLFHRSGTRGTSGRTSALAIVAFASATAVFLTVLGGLHGFIWRASADHTFGCMIDSNKCAPGTYETWSKALAHADKLVATVGDGHWTADQATAVMNTYSDGYVMLAAFASLLLIVPFVALAGSAARLAASRRDARLAALRLAGATTAQVTKLTALDAGGQALLGALVGMTGYFALIPAIMLLDFQNQHFTFEQLWVGLPALAAVTVGVTLLALVSALVALRRVSITPLGVMQRTGQPMPSAWRALIFLAVLAVGYLLLNSISAFAHLGQMVVYAIIFGVFFLGFAMVNVVGTWVVAMRARSRAKHPKDAATMIAMRRILDNPKRAWRNVSGVALAVFIAGMTSVCGLLATGIGGNHDPFDPSMLYMRDIAMGGFLTLAFAAVLAAVSSGVMQTGNVYDQADEYRMLALEGTDEATLDKARMMEVITPLNTVMAVSLGCSVLLLFPILAMSLLNPASLLTLAAGIGLCYALMVLGGCAANHAAHELGHAGYRTDD
;
A
#
# COMPACT_ATOMS: atom_id res chain seq x y z
N MET A 1 -16.90 -35.16 17.98
CA MET A 1 -16.16 -34.04 18.61
C MET A 1 -16.50 -32.75 17.88
N ASN A 2 -17.00 -31.72 18.55
CA ASN A 2 -17.44 -30.48 17.87
C ASN A 2 -16.24 -29.71 17.29
N MET A 3 -16.35 -29.17 16.08
CA MET A 3 -15.21 -28.60 15.32
C MET A 3 -14.53 -27.44 16.07
N PHE A 4 -15.30 -26.67 16.83
CA PHE A 4 -14.80 -25.62 17.71
C PHE A 4 -13.95 -26.17 18.88
N ARG A 5 -14.31 -27.33 19.46
CA ARG A 5 -13.52 -27.98 20.52
C ARG A 5 -12.20 -28.55 19.98
N LEU A 6 -12.22 -29.10 18.76
CA LEU A 6 -11.00 -29.56 18.09
C LEU A 6 -10.06 -28.38 17.79
N TRP A 7 -10.59 -27.27 17.29
CA TRP A 7 -9.85 -26.02 17.05
C TRP A 7 -9.22 -25.46 18.33
N ARG A 8 -9.95 -25.46 19.46
CA ARG A 8 -9.46 -24.98 20.76
C ARG A 8 -8.35 -25.86 21.34
N LEU A 9 -8.42 -27.18 21.13
CA LEU A 9 -7.37 -28.12 21.56
C LEU A 9 -6.05 -27.93 20.80
N PHE A 10 -6.09 -27.61 19.52
CA PHE A 10 -4.89 -27.31 18.72
C PHE A 10 -4.30 -25.91 18.96
N HIS A 11 -5.10 -24.97 19.48
CA HIS A 11 -4.66 -23.63 19.86
C HIS A 11 -4.05 -23.54 21.25
N ARG A 12 -4.07 -24.61 22.05
CA ARG A 12 -3.20 -24.68 23.23
C ARG A 12 -1.76 -24.60 22.76
N SER A 13 -1.07 -23.56 23.18
CA SER A 13 0.30 -23.20 22.81
C SER A 13 1.23 -24.40 22.98
N GLY A 14 1.43 -25.17 21.91
CA GLY A 14 2.51 -26.13 21.80
C GLY A 14 3.82 -25.34 21.84
N THR A 15 4.59 -25.55 22.90
CA THR A 15 5.96 -25.08 23.10
C THR A 15 6.84 -25.53 21.93
N ARG A 16 7.02 -24.68 20.90
CA ARG A 16 8.14 -24.74 19.92
C ARG A 16 8.16 -23.46 19.07
N GLY A 17 9.24 -22.69 19.20
CA GLY A 17 9.34 -21.25 18.91
C GLY A 17 9.17 -20.77 17.46
N THR A 18 9.02 -21.64 16.46
CA THR A 18 8.89 -21.23 15.05
C THR A 18 7.46 -20.94 14.61
N SER A 19 6.46 -21.66 15.15
CA SER A 19 5.04 -21.50 14.79
C SER A 19 4.38 -20.26 15.41
N GLY A 20 4.88 -19.81 16.56
CA GLY A 20 4.41 -18.59 17.23
C GLY A 20 4.83 -17.33 16.47
N ARG A 21 6.10 -17.28 16.02
CA ARG A 21 6.67 -16.14 15.28
C ARG A 21 5.91 -15.85 13.97
N THR A 22 5.54 -16.88 13.19
CA THR A 22 4.80 -16.67 11.93
C THR A 22 3.35 -16.26 12.13
N SER A 23 2.71 -16.77 13.19
CA SER A 23 1.34 -16.35 13.55
C SER A 23 1.33 -14.88 14.00
N ALA A 24 2.34 -14.47 14.78
CA ALA A 24 2.53 -13.08 15.15
C ALA A 24 2.74 -12.18 13.93
N LEU A 25 3.54 -12.59 12.94
CA LEU A 25 3.75 -11.83 11.70
C LEU A 25 2.45 -11.62 10.91
N ALA A 26 1.61 -12.66 10.78
CA ALA A 26 0.32 -12.54 10.11
C ALA A 26 -0.62 -11.57 10.87
N ILE A 27 -0.67 -11.66 12.20
CA ILE A 27 -1.48 -10.77 13.05
C ILE A 27 -1.00 -9.32 12.91
N VAL A 28 0.32 -9.07 12.99
CA VAL A 28 0.92 -7.74 12.81
C VAL A 28 0.59 -7.17 11.42
N ALA A 29 0.65 -7.99 10.38
CA ALA A 29 0.31 -7.58 9.01
C ALA A 29 -1.15 -7.13 8.89
N PHE A 30 -2.09 -7.91 9.43
CA PHE A 30 -3.51 -7.53 9.45
C PHE A 30 -3.78 -6.32 10.36
N ALA A 31 -3.06 -6.20 11.48
CA ALA A 31 -3.17 -5.05 12.38
C ALA A 31 -2.69 -3.76 11.73
N SER A 32 -1.51 -3.75 11.11
CA SER A 32 -1.00 -2.58 10.41
C SER A 32 -1.91 -2.20 9.24
N ALA A 33 -2.39 -3.19 8.47
CA ALA A 33 -3.30 -2.96 7.36
C ALA A 33 -4.60 -2.29 7.85
N THR A 34 -5.20 -2.82 8.92
CA THR A 34 -6.46 -2.33 9.46
C THR A 34 -6.31 -0.95 10.09
N ALA A 35 -5.23 -0.70 10.84
CA ALA A 35 -4.94 0.60 11.43
C ALA A 35 -4.80 1.68 10.35
N VAL A 36 -3.99 1.43 9.31
CA VAL A 36 -3.80 2.38 8.19
C VAL A 36 -5.11 2.58 7.42
N PHE A 37 -5.85 1.51 7.13
CA PHE A 37 -7.09 1.60 6.38
C PHE A 37 -8.18 2.40 7.12
N LEU A 38 -8.38 2.14 8.41
CA LEU A 38 -9.30 2.91 9.25
C LEU A 38 -8.88 4.36 9.39
N THR A 39 -7.58 4.62 9.48
CA THR A 39 -7.04 5.98 9.54
C THR A 39 -7.34 6.78 8.28
N VAL A 40 -7.13 6.17 7.12
CA VAL A 40 -7.40 6.79 5.82
C VAL A 40 -8.91 7.01 5.63
N LEU A 41 -9.74 6.05 6.02
CA LEU A 41 -11.19 6.22 6.03
C LEU A 41 -11.65 7.31 7.00
N GLY A 42 -11.01 7.43 8.16
CA GLY A 42 -11.26 8.51 9.11
C GLY A 42 -10.95 9.88 8.53
N GLY A 43 -9.83 10.01 7.82
CA GLY A 43 -9.47 11.24 7.11
C GLY A 43 -10.49 11.59 6.02
N LEU A 44 -10.87 10.62 5.19
CA LEU A 44 -11.92 10.80 4.17
C LEU A 44 -13.26 11.22 4.80
N HIS A 45 -13.66 10.55 5.89
CA HIS A 45 -14.85 10.90 6.66
C HIS A 45 -14.76 12.33 7.23
N GLY A 46 -13.62 12.74 7.78
CA GLY A 46 -13.41 14.09 8.29
C GLY A 46 -13.53 15.17 7.22
N PHE A 47 -13.05 14.92 6.00
CA PHE A 47 -13.27 15.85 4.88
C PHE A 47 -14.73 15.87 4.43
N ILE A 48 -15.41 14.71 4.39
CA ILE A 48 -16.85 14.65 4.09
C ILE A 48 -17.66 15.42 5.13
N TRP A 49 -17.28 15.29 6.41
CA TRP A 49 -17.89 16.01 7.52
C TRP A 49 -17.81 17.52 7.32
N ARG A 50 -16.66 18.04 6.89
CA ARG A 50 -16.47 19.49 6.63
C ARG A 50 -17.14 19.96 5.35
N ALA A 51 -17.29 19.09 4.36
CA ALA A 51 -17.85 19.39 3.05
C ALA A 51 -19.39 19.29 2.97
N SER A 52 -20.07 18.92 4.05
CA SER A 52 -21.54 18.76 4.06
C SER A 52 -22.20 19.60 5.15
N ALA A 53 -23.36 20.17 4.84
CA ALA A 53 -24.09 21.07 5.74
C ALA A 53 -24.62 20.38 7.00
N ASP A 54 -24.90 19.07 6.93
CA ASP A 54 -25.38 18.26 8.06
C ASP A 54 -24.39 17.14 8.45
N HIS A 55 -23.16 17.22 7.95
CA HIS A 55 -22.10 16.23 8.18
C HIS A 55 -22.38 14.83 7.62
N THR A 56 -23.37 14.68 6.72
CA THR A 56 -23.69 13.40 6.08
C THR A 56 -23.24 13.34 4.62
N PHE A 57 -22.85 12.14 4.19
CA PHE A 57 -22.53 11.85 2.79
C PHE A 57 -23.74 12.04 1.85
N GLY A 58 -24.97 11.84 2.37
CA GLY A 58 -26.20 12.04 1.61
C GLY A 58 -26.39 13.50 1.20
N CYS A 59 -26.24 14.41 2.16
CA CYS A 59 -26.33 15.86 1.95
C CYS A 59 -25.23 16.41 1.03
N MET A 60 -24.01 15.85 1.11
CA MET A 60 -22.93 16.20 0.18
C MET A 60 -23.32 15.95 -1.29
N ILE A 61 -23.88 14.78 -1.58
CA ILE A 61 -24.18 14.39 -2.97
C ILE A 61 -25.44 15.09 -3.48
N ASP A 62 -26.43 15.24 -2.62
CA ASP A 62 -27.75 15.75 -2.98
C ASP A 62 -28.24 16.66 -1.86
N SER A 63 -28.35 17.95 -2.18
CA SER A 63 -28.78 18.98 -1.24
C SER A 63 -30.19 18.73 -0.68
N ASN A 64 -31.02 17.94 -1.38
CA ASN A 64 -32.36 17.56 -0.92
C ASN A 64 -32.34 16.56 0.24
N LYS A 65 -31.20 15.91 0.49
CA LYS A 65 -31.02 14.95 1.59
C LYS A 65 -30.47 15.59 2.86
N CYS A 66 -30.16 16.89 2.82
CA CYS A 66 -29.71 17.63 3.98
C CYS A 66 -30.82 17.79 5.02
N ALA A 67 -30.44 17.85 6.30
CA ALA A 67 -31.36 18.26 7.35
C ALA A 67 -32.04 19.62 7.04
N PRO A 68 -33.33 19.80 7.37
CA PRO A 68 -34.06 21.03 7.03
C PRO A 68 -33.37 22.29 7.57
N GLY A 69 -33.15 23.28 6.71
CA GLY A 69 -32.57 24.60 7.07
C GLY A 69 -31.04 24.65 7.16
N THR A 70 -30.32 23.52 7.21
CA THR A 70 -28.85 23.53 7.31
C THR A 70 -28.19 23.98 6.00
N TYR A 71 -28.68 23.50 4.86
CA TYR A 71 -28.15 23.84 3.55
C TYR A 71 -28.25 25.34 3.23
N GLU A 72 -29.33 26.00 3.63
CA GLU A 72 -29.50 27.44 3.41
C GLU A 72 -28.49 28.28 4.19
N THR A 73 -28.21 27.89 5.44
CA THR A 73 -27.18 28.57 6.24
C THR A 73 -25.78 28.34 5.68
N TRP A 74 -25.49 27.12 5.26
CA TRP A 74 -24.19 26.72 4.72
C TRP A 74 -23.90 27.40 3.37
N SER A 75 -24.87 27.42 2.45
CA SER A 75 -24.74 28.10 1.16
C SER A 75 -24.56 29.61 1.29
N LYS A 76 -25.20 30.26 2.28
CA LYS A 76 -24.96 31.69 2.58
C LYS A 76 -23.55 31.94 3.08
N ALA A 77 -23.02 31.05 3.93
CA ALA A 77 -21.65 31.16 4.43
C ALA A 77 -20.62 31.03 3.30
N LEU A 78 -20.82 30.10 2.36
CA LEU A 78 -19.99 29.95 1.16
C LEU A 78 -20.06 31.17 0.25
N ALA A 79 -21.26 31.70 0.00
CA ALA A 79 -21.42 32.91 -0.81
C ALA A 79 -20.74 34.13 -0.15
N HIS A 80 -20.64 34.17 1.18
CA HIS A 80 -19.86 35.18 1.88
C HIS A 80 -18.35 34.97 1.70
N ALA A 81 -17.87 33.73 1.76
CA ALA A 81 -16.48 33.39 1.51
C ALA A 81 -16.03 33.74 0.09
N ASP A 82 -16.85 33.48 -0.94
CA ASP A 82 -16.55 33.88 -2.32
C ASP A 82 -16.39 35.40 -2.47
N LYS A 83 -17.19 36.18 -1.73
CA LYS A 83 -17.03 37.64 -1.71
C LYS A 83 -15.73 38.06 -1.03
N LEU A 84 -15.25 37.33 -0.02
CA LEU A 84 -13.95 37.59 0.60
C LEU A 84 -12.82 37.41 -0.43
N VAL A 85 -12.87 36.35 -1.25
CA VAL A 85 -11.89 36.15 -2.35
C VAL A 85 -11.88 37.34 -3.31
N ALA A 86 -13.06 37.81 -3.73
CA ALA A 86 -13.17 38.93 -4.66
C ALA A 86 -12.73 40.29 -4.07
N THR A 87 -12.82 40.46 -2.75
CA THR A 87 -12.53 41.74 -2.06
C THR A 87 -11.11 41.82 -1.52
N VAL A 88 -10.56 40.72 -1.02
CA VAL A 88 -9.19 40.64 -0.49
C VAL A 88 -8.18 40.38 -1.61
N GLY A 89 -8.52 39.50 -2.58
CA GLY A 89 -7.63 39.12 -3.68
C GLY A 89 -6.25 38.66 -3.19
N ASP A 90 -5.19 39.21 -3.78
CA ASP A 90 -3.79 38.94 -3.41
C ASP A 90 -3.30 39.79 -2.21
N GLY A 91 -4.23 40.39 -1.45
CA GLY A 91 -3.95 41.23 -0.29
C GLY A 91 -3.56 40.43 0.97
N HIS A 92 -3.49 41.12 2.11
CA HIS A 92 -3.19 40.49 3.40
C HIS A 92 -4.40 39.70 3.91
N TRP A 93 -4.21 38.40 4.15
CA TRP A 93 -5.24 37.48 4.62
C TRP A 93 -5.17 37.31 6.14
N THR A 94 -6.31 37.46 6.81
CA THR A 94 -6.42 37.04 8.22
C THR A 94 -6.72 35.55 8.31
N ALA A 95 -6.35 34.92 9.43
CA ALA A 95 -6.56 33.48 9.66
C ALA A 95 -8.05 33.09 9.50
N ASP A 96 -8.98 33.89 10.02
CA ASP A 96 -10.42 33.60 9.95
C ASP A 96 -10.97 33.71 8.52
N GLN A 97 -10.52 34.70 7.75
CA GLN A 97 -10.90 34.86 6.34
C GLN A 97 -10.38 33.69 5.49
N ALA A 98 -9.12 33.31 5.70
CA ALA A 98 -8.50 32.20 4.99
C ALA A 98 -9.25 30.88 5.26
N THR A 99 -9.59 30.63 6.53
CA THR A 99 -10.39 29.46 6.93
C THR A 99 -11.79 29.47 6.30
N ALA A 100 -12.47 30.63 6.26
CA ALA A 100 -13.79 30.74 5.63
C ALA A 100 -13.72 30.39 4.13
N VAL A 101 -12.69 30.86 3.42
CA VAL A 101 -12.45 30.55 2.00
C VAL A 101 -12.03 29.10 1.79
N MET A 102 -11.26 28.51 2.71
CA MET A 102 -10.90 27.09 2.64
C MET A 102 -12.08 26.14 2.68
N ASN A 103 -13.17 26.52 3.33
CA ASN A 103 -14.41 25.73 3.30
C ASN A 103 -15.04 25.67 1.91
N THR A 104 -14.79 26.65 1.02
CA THR A 104 -15.26 26.59 -0.38
C THR A 104 -14.51 25.53 -1.20
N TYR A 105 -13.28 25.15 -0.81
CA TYR A 105 -12.51 24.09 -1.47
C TYR A 105 -12.80 22.69 -0.92
N SER A 106 -13.76 22.52 -0.01
CA SER A 106 -14.03 21.26 0.69
C SER A 106 -14.22 20.06 -0.24
N ASP A 107 -14.88 20.27 -1.38
CA ASP A 107 -15.11 19.22 -2.38
C ASP A 107 -13.80 18.72 -3.01
N GLY A 108 -12.84 19.62 -3.23
CA GLY A 108 -11.50 19.29 -3.70
C GLY A 108 -10.74 18.40 -2.72
N TYR A 109 -10.83 18.70 -1.42
CA TYR A 109 -10.24 17.88 -0.36
C TYR A 109 -10.86 16.48 -0.32
N VAL A 110 -12.18 16.36 -0.46
CA VAL A 110 -12.88 15.07 -0.49
C VAL A 110 -12.42 14.23 -1.68
N MET A 111 -12.28 14.84 -2.86
CA MET A 111 -11.78 14.16 -4.06
C MET A 111 -10.33 13.69 -3.88
N LEU A 112 -9.46 14.53 -3.33
CA LEU A 112 -8.07 14.18 -3.02
C LEU A 112 -7.98 13.03 -2.02
N ALA A 113 -8.77 13.09 -0.94
CA ALA A 113 -8.83 12.04 0.07
C ALA A 113 -9.41 10.73 -0.50
N ALA A 114 -10.42 10.81 -1.37
CA ALA A 114 -10.99 9.65 -2.05
C ALA A 114 -9.97 9.02 -3.01
N PHE A 115 -9.21 9.83 -3.75
CA PHE A 115 -8.13 9.38 -4.61
C PHE A 115 -7.01 8.70 -3.83
N ALA A 116 -6.55 9.29 -2.71
CA ALA A 116 -5.56 8.68 -1.83
C ALA A 116 -6.06 7.34 -1.25
N SER A 117 -7.33 7.30 -0.84
CA SER A 117 -7.99 6.07 -0.36
C SER A 117 -8.01 4.99 -1.45
N LEU A 118 -8.38 5.34 -2.68
CA LEU A 118 -8.42 4.44 -3.82
C LEU A 118 -7.04 3.85 -4.15
N LEU A 119 -5.99 4.68 -4.12
CA LEU A 119 -4.61 4.23 -4.36
C LEU A 119 -4.13 3.21 -3.31
N LEU A 120 -4.51 3.40 -2.04
CA LEU A 120 -4.10 2.52 -0.93
C LEU A 120 -4.84 1.18 -0.89
N ILE A 121 -5.92 0.99 -1.66
CA ILE A 121 -6.59 -0.31 -1.78
C ILE A 121 -5.65 -1.39 -2.32
N VAL A 122 -4.80 -1.03 -3.31
CA VAL A 122 -3.89 -1.99 -3.95
C VAL A 122 -2.88 -2.60 -2.97
N PRO A 123 -2.07 -1.82 -2.22
CA PRO A 123 -1.14 -2.38 -1.25
C PRO A 123 -1.87 -3.08 -0.09
N PHE A 124 -3.07 -2.64 0.29
CA PHE A 124 -3.88 -3.30 1.31
C PHE A 124 -4.28 -4.72 0.90
N VAL A 125 -4.86 -4.88 -0.30
CA VAL A 125 -5.24 -6.20 -0.84
C VAL A 125 -4.00 -7.08 -1.05
N ALA A 126 -2.88 -6.48 -1.49
CA ALA A 126 -1.62 -7.20 -1.65
C ALA A 126 -1.09 -7.75 -0.31
N LEU A 127 -1.05 -6.91 0.73
CA LEU A 127 -0.62 -7.24 2.08
C LEU A 127 -1.53 -8.31 2.71
N ALA A 128 -2.85 -8.11 2.66
CA ALA A 128 -3.83 -9.05 3.19
C ALA A 128 -3.70 -10.44 2.53
N GLY A 129 -3.53 -10.49 1.21
CA GLY A 129 -3.33 -11.74 0.48
C GLY A 129 -2.01 -12.44 0.83
N SER A 130 -0.93 -11.68 1.01
CA SER A 130 0.37 -12.24 1.42
C SER A 130 0.34 -12.77 2.86
N ALA A 131 -0.30 -12.03 3.78
CA ALA A 131 -0.51 -12.45 5.17
C ALA A 131 -1.38 -13.72 5.26
N ALA A 132 -2.50 -13.77 4.52
CA ALA A 132 -3.38 -14.93 4.48
C ALA A 132 -2.68 -16.19 3.92
N ARG A 133 -1.81 -16.02 2.91
CA ARG A 133 -1.03 -17.14 2.37
C ARG A 133 -0.01 -17.67 3.38
N LEU A 134 0.66 -16.79 4.13
CA LEU A 134 1.60 -17.18 5.17
C LEU A 134 0.91 -17.91 6.33
N ALA A 135 -0.29 -17.46 6.69
CA ALA A 135 -1.15 -18.15 7.66
C ALA A 135 -1.51 -19.58 7.19
N ALA A 136 -1.82 -19.75 5.91
CA ALA A 136 -2.22 -21.04 5.34
C ALA A 136 -1.05 -22.03 5.16
N SER A 137 0.08 -21.60 4.58
CA SER A 137 1.15 -22.52 4.13
C SER A 137 1.78 -23.36 5.24
N ARG A 138 1.85 -22.84 6.46
CA ARG A 138 2.47 -23.51 7.61
C ARG A 138 1.61 -24.59 8.23
N ARG A 139 0.29 -24.46 8.10
CA ARG A 139 -0.68 -25.41 8.66
C ARG A 139 -0.82 -26.64 7.78
N ASP A 140 -0.52 -26.54 6.49
CA ASP A 140 -0.55 -27.66 5.54
C ASP A 140 0.32 -28.85 5.99
N ALA A 141 1.47 -28.62 6.62
CA ALA A 141 2.32 -29.69 7.15
C ALA A 141 1.63 -30.53 8.24
N ARG A 142 0.91 -29.89 9.17
CA ARG A 142 0.12 -30.59 10.21
C ARG A 142 -1.14 -31.23 9.64
N LEU A 143 -1.71 -30.62 8.61
CA LEU A 143 -2.91 -31.12 7.92
C LEU A 143 -2.60 -32.32 7.02
N ALA A 144 -1.38 -32.44 6.49
CA ALA A 144 -0.90 -33.62 5.79
C ALA A 144 -0.87 -34.84 6.73
N ALA A 145 -0.40 -34.67 7.97
CA ALA A 145 -0.48 -35.72 8.99
C ALA A 145 -1.94 -36.10 9.32
N LEU A 146 -2.87 -35.13 9.38
CA LEU A 146 -4.30 -35.41 9.58
C LEU A 146 -4.95 -36.11 8.37
N ARG A 147 -4.55 -35.77 7.14
CA ARG A 147 -4.98 -36.48 5.93
C ARG A 147 -4.46 -37.93 5.93
N LEU A 148 -3.22 -38.15 6.36
CA LEU A 148 -2.65 -39.48 6.57
C LEU A 148 -3.39 -40.26 7.68
N ALA A 149 -3.98 -39.57 8.65
CA ALA A 149 -4.86 -40.14 9.68
C ALA A 149 -6.35 -40.23 9.26
N GLY A 150 -6.68 -39.97 7.99
CA GLY A 150 -8.04 -40.17 7.43
C GLY A 150 -8.96 -38.94 7.42
N ALA A 151 -8.48 -37.73 7.74
CA ALA A 151 -9.30 -36.51 7.67
C ALA A 151 -9.64 -36.11 6.23
N THR A 152 -10.89 -35.71 5.99
CA THR A 152 -11.36 -35.30 4.65
C THR A 152 -10.77 -33.94 4.21
N THR A 153 -10.64 -33.74 2.90
CA THR A 153 -10.13 -32.48 2.30
C THR A 153 -10.99 -31.26 2.66
N ALA A 154 -12.31 -31.46 2.84
CA ALA A 154 -13.25 -30.43 3.25
C ALA A 154 -13.04 -30.00 4.72
N GLN A 155 -12.80 -30.95 5.62
CA GLN A 155 -12.51 -30.67 7.04
C GLN A 155 -11.20 -29.89 7.19
N VAL A 156 -10.17 -30.30 6.44
CA VAL A 156 -8.88 -29.64 6.39
C VAL A 156 -9.02 -28.20 5.88
N THR A 157 -9.69 -28.00 4.75
CA THR A 157 -9.90 -26.66 4.15
C THR A 157 -10.67 -25.73 5.10
N LYS A 158 -11.72 -26.22 5.76
CA LYS A 158 -12.50 -25.44 6.72
C LYS A 158 -11.66 -25.04 7.93
N LEU A 159 -10.84 -25.96 8.45
CA LEU A 159 -9.98 -25.68 9.60
C LEU A 159 -8.93 -24.62 9.28
N THR A 160 -8.29 -24.70 8.11
CA THR A 160 -7.31 -23.69 7.66
C THR A 160 -7.95 -22.34 7.43
N ALA A 161 -9.14 -22.30 6.81
CA ALA A 161 -9.84 -21.05 6.58
C ALA A 161 -10.23 -20.38 7.90
N LEU A 162 -10.80 -21.13 8.86
CA LEU A 162 -11.18 -20.60 10.17
C LEU A 162 -9.97 -20.05 10.94
N ASP A 163 -8.83 -20.68 10.78
CA ASP A 163 -7.61 -20.21 11.42
C ASP A 163 -7.06 -18.92 10.82
N ALA A 164 -6.95 -18.85 9.49
CA ALA A 164 -6.56 -17.62 8.81
C ALA A 164 -7.55 -16.48 9.12
N GLY A 165 -8.85 -16.79 9.17
CA GLY A 165 -9.90 -15.87 9.60
C GLY A 165 -9.74 -15.43 11.06
N GLY A 166 -9.36 -16.35 11.96
CA GLY A 166 -9.08 -16.03 13.37
C GLY A 166 -7.89 -15.09 13.54
N GLN A 167 -6.80 -15.31 12.82
CA GLN A 167 -5.64 -14.41 12.81
C GLN A 167 -5.96 -13.05 12.21
N ALA A 168 -6.76 -13.02 11.13
CA ALA A 168 -7.22 -11.78 10.51
C ALA A 168 -8.15 -10.98 11.44
N LEU A 169 -9.06 -11.66 12.14
CA LEU A 169 -9.95 -11.04 13.12
C LEU A 169 -9.17 -10.45 14.29
N LEU A 170 -8.25 -11.23 14.87
CA LEU A 170 -7.37 -10.75 15.94
C LEU A 170 -6.51 -9.58 15.47
N GLY A 171 -5.92 -9.68 14.28
CA GLY A 171 -5.18 -8.60 13.66
C GLY A 171 -6.03 -7.35 13.46
N ALA A 172 -7.26 -7.48 12.95
CA ALA A 172 -8.17 -6.36 12.77
C ALA A 172 -8.55 -5.67 14.08
N LEU A 173 -8.78 -6.44 15.15
CA LEU A 173 -9.06 -5.89 16.50
C LEU A 173 -7.85 -5.13 17.06
N VAL A 174 -6.63 -5.67 16.90
CA VAL A 174 -5.39 -4.97 17.28
C VAL A 174 -5.13 -3.76 16.38
N GLY A 175 -5.50 -3.84 15.10
CA GLY A 175 -5.42 -2.69 14.18
C GLY A 175 -6.39 -1.59 14.56
N MET A 176 -7.56 -1.93 15.11
CA MET A 176 -8.51 -0.96 15.62
C MET A 176 -7.94 -0.19 16.81
N THR A 177 -7.26 -0.84 17.75
CA THR A 177 -6.56 -0.14 18.83
C THR A 177 -5.42 0.73 18.28
N GLY A 178 -4.71 0.28 17.25
CA GLY A 178 -3.74 1.09 16.51
C GLY A 178 -4.34 2.34 15.86
N TYR A 179 -5.53 2.23 15.27
CA TYR A 179 -6.26 3.38 14.72
C TYR A 179 -6.58 4.42 15.81
N PHE A 180 -7.13 3.99 16.95
CA PHE A 180 -7.38 4.90 18.07
C PHE A 180 -6.10 5.55 18.61
N ALA A 181 -4.98 4.83 18.62
CA ALA A 181 -3.69 5.37 19.02
C ALA A 181 -3.13 6.39 18.01
N LEU A 182 -3.49 6.28 16.73
CA LEU A 182 -3.09 7.21 15.68
C LEU A 182 -3.93 8.50 15.66
N ILE A 183 -5.17 8.47 16.15
CA ILE A 183 -6.07 9.64 16.15
C ILE A 183 -5.40 10.88 16.78
N PRO A 184 -4.81 10.85 18.00
CA PRO A 184 -4.18 12.02 18.60
C PRO A 184 -3.03 12.59 17.76
N ALA A 185 -2.26 11.72 17.09
CA ALA A 185 -1.17 12.16 16.22
C ALA A 185 -1.68 12.89 14.96
N ILE A 186 -2.84 12.48 14.44
CA ILE A 186 -3.44 13.09 13.25
C ILE A 186 -4.16 14.40 13.60
N MET A 187 -4.71 14.51 14.81
CA MET A 187 -5.30 15.75 15.31
C MET A 187 -4.29 16.90 15.38
N LEU A 188 -2.99 16.61 15.48
CA LEU A 188 -1.91 17.62 15.46
C LEU A 188 -1.66 18.18 14.05
N LEU A 189 -2.24 17.59 13.00
CA LEU A 189 -2.04 18.04 11.63
C LEU A 189 -3.05 19.14 11.29
N ASP A 190 -2.56 20.19 10.63
CA ASP A 190 -3.38 21.28 10.14
C ASP A 190 -3.86 20.99 8.71
N PHE A 191 -5.18 21.04 8.53
CA PHE A 191 -5.83 21.02 7.23
C PHE A 191 -6.90 22.11 7.21
N GLN A 192 -6.98 22.89 6.13
CA GLN A 192 -7.85 24.06 6.01
C GLN A 192 -7.57 25.10 7.11
N ASN A 193 -6.31 25.18 7.55
CA ASN A 193 -5.87 26.01 8.68
C ASN A 193 -6.61 25.68 10.00
N GLN A 194 -7.06 24.42 10.16
CA GLN A 194 -7.74 23.93 11.35
C GLN A 194 -7.28 22.52 11.74
N HIS A 195 -7.17 22.26 13.04
CA HIS A 195 -6.99 20.90 13.57
C HIS A 195 -8.22 20.02 13.32
N PHE A 196 -8.01 18.73 13.12
CA PHE A 196 -9.10 17.76 13.15
C PHE A 196 -9.58 17.53 14.58
N THR A 197 -10.90 17.48 14.77
CA THR A 197 -11.50 17.04 16.04
C THR A 197 -11.68 15.52 16.05
N PHE A 198 -11.82 14.94 17.25
CA PHE A 198 -12.07 13.49 17.39
C PHE A 198 -13.33 13.05 16.63
N GLU A 199 -14.40 13.84 16.67
CA GLU A 199 -15.67 13.55 16.01
C GLU A 199 -15.54 13.50 14.48
N GLN A 200 -14.70 14.37 13.89
CA GLN A 200 -14.45 14.39 12.46
C GLN A 200 -13.71 13.12 12.01
N LEU A 201 -12.70 12.69 12.79
CA LEU A 201 -11.85 11.56 12.43
C LEU A 201 -12.47 10.20 12.78
N TRP A 202 -13.49 10.18 13.64
CA TRP A 202 -14.22 8.99 14.08
C TRP A 202 -15.12 8.44 12.98
N VAL A 203 -14.76 7.28 12.41
CA VAL A 203 -15.52 6.63 11.32
C VAL A 203 -16.87 6.04 11.75
N GLY A 204 -17.13 5.95 13.06
CA GLY A 204 -18.34 5.34 13.61
C GLY A 204 -18.26 3.81 13.79
N LEU A 205 -19.11 3.30 14.70
CA LEU A 205 -19.30 1.86 14.94
C LEU A 205 -19.63 1.03 13.69
N PRO A 206 -20.51 1.45 12.76
CA PRO A 206 -20.84 0.62 11.60
C PRO A 206 -19.64 0.45 10.66
N ALA A 207 -18.83 1.50 10.46
CA ALA A 207 -17.63 1.42 9.63
C ALA A 207 -16.57 0.51 10.28
N LEU A 208 -16.35 0.61 11.59
CA LEU A 208 -15.45 -0.27 12.33
C LEU A 208 -15.84 -1.75 12.19
N ALA A 209 -17.14 -2.05 12.33
CA ALA A 209 -17.66 -3.40 12.13
C ALA A 209 -17.48 -3.85 10.67
N ALA A 210 -17.79 -2.99 9.70
CA ALA A 210 -17.65 -3.29 8.27
C ALA A 210 -16.20 -3.58 7.88
N VAL A 211 -15.23 -2.80 8.36
CA VAL A 211 -13.80 -3.05 8.09
C VAL A 211 -13.33 -4.35 8.73
N THR A 212 -13.72 -4.62 9.98
CA THR A 212 -13.33 -5.85 10.69
C THR A 212 -13.87 -7.09 9.96
N VAL A 213 -15.15 -7.05 9.56
CA VAL A 213 -15.77 -8.13 8.77
C VAL A 213 -15.11 -8.22 7.39
N GLY A 214 -14.88 -7.09 6.73
CA GLY A 214 -14.26 -7.02 5.40
C GLY A 214 -12.86 -7.63 5.36
N VAL A 215 -11.99 -7.28 6.30
CA VAL A 215 -10.63 -7.86 6.44
C VAL A 215 -10.71 -9.36 6.68
N THR A 216 -11.61 -9.79 7.57
CA THR A 216 -11.79 -11.22 7.89
C THR A 216 -12.27 -12.01 6.68
N LEU A 217 -13.26 -11.48 5.94
CA LEU A 217 -13.77 -12.09 4.71
C LEU A 217 -12.70 -12.12 3.62
N LEU A 218 -11.93 -11.04 3.46
CA LEU A 218 -10.83 -10.97 2.49
C LEU A 218 -9.76 -12.03 2.80
N ALA A 219 -9.42 -12.22 4.07
CA ALA A 219 -8.49 -13.27 4.50
C ALA A 219 -9.04 -14.68 4.25
N LEU A 220 -10.32 -14.91 4.56
CA LEU A 220 -11.00 -16.18 4.31
C LEU A 220 -11.01 -16.51 2.81
N VAL A 221 -11.42 -15.57 1.96
CA VAL A 221 -11.44 -15.74 0.50
C VAL A 221 -10.01 -15.99 -0.01
N SER A 222 -9.03 -15.23 0.46
CA SER A 222 -7.62 -15.40 0.08
C SER A 222 -7.08 -16.78 0.45
N ALA A 223 -7.37 -17.26 1.66
CA ALA A 223 -6.98 -18.59 2.12
C ALA A 223 -7.67 -19.70 1.31
N LEU A 224 -8.98 -19.57 1.04
CA LEU A 224 -9.72 -20.54 0.23
C LEU A 224 -9.21 -20.59 -1.21
N VAL A 225 -8.88 -19.45 -1.81
CA VAL A 225 -8.30 -19.38 -3.16
C VAL A 225 -6.90 -20.03 -3.18
N ALA A 226 -6.08 -19.81 -2.16
CA ALA A 226 -4.78 -20.45 -2.03
C ALA A 226 -4.92 -21.98 -1.96
N LEU A 227 -5.87 -22.48 -1.15
CA LEU A 227 -6.11 -23.92 -0.97
C LEU A 227 -6.71 -24.58 -2.22
N ARG A 228 -7.63 -23.91 -2.94
CA ARG A 228 -8.23 -24.44 -4.19
C ARG A 228 -7.19 -24.72 -5.28
N ARG A 229 -6.13 -23.91 -5.38
CA ARG A 229 -5.06 -24.14 -6.38
C ARG A 229 -4.30 -25.44 -6.11
N VAL A 230 -4.10 -25.79 -4.84
CA VAL A 230 -3.37 -26.99 -4.43
C VAL A 230 -4.19 -28.26 -4.67
N SER A 231 -5.51 -28.22 -4.48
CA SER A 231 -6.37 -29.39 -4.69
C SER A 231 -6.61 -29.76 -6.15
N ILE A 232 -6.55 -28.78 -7.07
CA ILE A 232 -6.91 -29.00 -8.49
C ILE A 232 -5.71 -29.55 -9.31
N THR A 233 -4.47 -29.41 -8.84
CA THR A 233 -3.28 -29.86 -9.59
C THR A 233 -2.25 -30.61 -8.72
N PRO A 234 -2.58 -31.81 -8.20
CA PRO A 234 -1.63 -32.63 -7.44
C PRO A 234 -0.38 -33.03 -8.26
N LEU A 235 -0.50 -33.16 -9.59
CA LEU A 235 0.61 -33.47 -10.51
C LEU A 235 1.47 -32.26 -10.90
N GLY A 236 0.91 -31.04 -10.90
CA GLY A 236 1.64 -29.81 -11.25
C GLY A 236 2.67 -29.40 -10.18
N VAL A 237 2.45 -29.83 -8.93
CA VAL A 237 3.39 -29.63 -7.81
C VAL A 237 4.63 -30.51 -7.96
N MET A 238 4.47 -31.74 -8.46
CA MET A 238 5.62 -32.62 -8.73
C MET A 238 6.38 -32.21 -9.99
N GLN A 239 5.71 -31.65 -10.99
CA GLN A 239 6.36 -31.28 -12.26
C GLN A 239 7.12 -29.94 -12.23
N ARG A 240 7.03 -29.13 -11.15
CA ARG A 240 7.64 -27.78 -11.05
C ARG A 240 7.51 -26.98 -12.36
N THR A 241 6.37 -27.08 -13.06
CA THR A 241 6.20 -26.41 -14.35
C THR A 241 6.21 -24.90 -14.14
N GLY A 242 7.26 -24.24 -14.64
CA GLY A 242 7.44 -22.80 -14.50
C GLY A 242 6.22 -22.05 -15.04
N GLN A 243 5.83 -20.97 -14.35
CA GLN A 243 4.75 -20.11 -14.86
C GLN A 243 5.16 -19.52 -16.21
N PRO A 244 4.24 -19.45 -17.20
CA PRO A 244 4.55 -18.84 -18.49
C PRO A 244 5.06 -17.42 -18.30
N MET A 245 6.15 -17.09 -18.98
CA MET A 245 6.80 -15.79 -18.82
C MET A 245 5.84 -14.67 -19.24
N PRO A 246 5.84 -13.52 -18.54
CA PRO A 246 4.97 -12.40 -18.89
C PRO A 246 5.19 -11.97 -20.35
N SER A 247 4.11 -11.65 -21.07
CA SER A 247 4.17 -11.24 -22.47
C SER A 247 4.67 -9.80 -22.64
N ALA A 248 5.51 -9.57 -23.65
CA ALA A 248 6.05 -8.24 -23.97
C ALA A 248 4.98 -7.23 -24.44
N TRP A 249 3.85 -7.72 -24.95
CA TRP A 249 2.70 -6.88 -25.32
C TRP A 249 2.19 -5.99 -24.17
N ARG A 250 2.36 -6.42 -22.91
CA ARG A 250 2.02 -5.60 -21.73
C ARG A 250 2.80 -4.29 -21.67
N ALA A 251 4.05 -4.28 -22.15
CA ALA A 251 4.86 -3.07 -22.22
C ALA A 251 4.35 -2.11 -23.30
N LEU A 252 3.86 -2.62 -24.42
CA LEU A 252 3.24 -1.79 -25.47
C LEU A 252 1.95 -1.14 -24.97
N ILE A 253 1.09 -1.88 -24.28
CA ILE A 253 -0.11 -1.32 -23.62
C ILE A 253 0.29 -0.23 -22.62
N PHE A 254 1.29 -0.50 -21.78
CA PHE A 254 1.79 0.46 -20.79
C PHE A 254 2.25 1.78 -21.45
N LEU A 255 3.07 1.68 -22.50
CA LEU A 255 3.56 2.85 -23.23
C LEU A 255 2.44 3.61 -23.93
N ALA A 256 1.49 2.90 -24.55
CA ALA A 256 0.34 3.52 -25.19
C ALA A 256 -0.54 4.29 -24.18
N VAL A 257 -0.84 3.69 -23.03
CA VAL A 257 -1.62 4.34 -21.97
C VAL A 257 -0.89 5.55 -21.39
N LEU A 258 0.42 5.46 -21.17
CA LEU A 258 1.21 6.62 -20.73
C LEU A 258 1.24 7.73 -21.78
N ALA A 259 1.37 7.41 -23.06
CA ALA A 259 1.36 8.40 -24.12
C ALA A 259 0.00 9.11 -24.20
N VAL A 260 -1.10 8.36 -24.16
CA VAL A 260 -2.46 8.94 -24.15
C VAL A 260 -2.67 9.79 -22.89
N GLY A 261 -2.26 9.30 -21.72
CA GLY A 261 -2.33 10.06 -20.47
C GLY A 261 -1.54 11.36 -20.52
N TYR A 262 -0.30 11.31 -21.03
CA TYR A 262 0.54 12.49 -21.24
C TYR A 262 -0.12 13.51 -22.16
N LEU A 263 -0.66 13.06 -23.31
CA LEU A 263 -1.34 13.94 -24.27
C LEU A 263 -2.60 14.59 -23.67
N LEU A 264 -3.37 13.84 -22.87
CA LEU A 264 -4.54 14.36 -22.15
C LEU A 264 -4.15 15.44 -21.13
N LEU A 265 -3.11 15.19 -20.32
CA LEU A 265 -2.63 16.16 -19.34
C LEU A 265 -2.01 17.40 -20.01
N ASN A 266 -1.30 17.22 -21.13
CA ASN A 266 -0.75 18.33 -21.90
C ASN A 266 -1.85 19.20 -22.55
N SER A 267 -3.00 18.61 -22.86
CA SER A 267 -4.14 19.29 -23.48
C SER A 267 -5.23 19.66 -22.47
N ILE A 268 -4.89 19.78 -21.18
CA ILE A 268 -5.89 19.89 -20.12
C ILE A 268 -6.77 21.15 -20.24
N SER A 269 -6.20 22.25 -20.71
CA SER A 269 -6.91 23.51 -20.96
C SER A 269 -8.01 23.36 -22.03
N ALA A 270 -7.85 22.43 -22.97
CA ALA A 270 -8.85 22.13 -23.99
C ALA A 270 -10.14 21.57 -23.37
N PHE A 271 -10.06 20.94 -22.19
CA PHE A 271 -11.20 20.35 -21.48
C PHE A 271 -11.79 21.27 -20.41
N ALA A 272 -11.27 22.49 -20.24
CA ALA A 272 -11.73 23.43 -19.21
C ALA A 272 -13.23 23.78 -19.34
N HIS A 273 -13.80 23.72 -20.55
CA HIS A 273 -15.21 23.99 -20.82
C HIS A 273 -16.17 22.88 -20.37
N LEU A 274 -15.67 21.67 -20.05
CA LEU A 274 -16.49 20.51 -19.66
C LEU A 274 -16.89 20.52 -18.17
N GLY A 275 -16.50 21.55 -17.43
CA GLY A 275 -16.74 21.69 -16.00
C GLY A 275 -15.62 21.09 -15.14
N GLN A 276 -15.44 21.67 -13.96
CA GLN A 276 -14.32 21.40 -13.06
C GLN A 276 -14.26 19.93 -12.58
N MET A 277 -15.41 19.30 -12.33
CA MET A 277 -15.48 17.89 -11.92
C MET A 277 -14.97 16.91 -12.99
N VAL A 278 -15.26 17.20 -14.26
CA VAL A 278 -14.78 16.37 -15.38
C VAL A 278 -13.27 16.47 -15.51
N VAL A 279 -12.72 17.68 -15.38
CA VAL A 279 -11.27 17.92 -15.42
C VAL A 279 -10.57 17.16 -14.27
N TYR A 280 -11.08 17.23 -13.05
CA TYR A 280 -10.53 16.45 -11.93
C TYR A 280 -10.62 14.94 -12.17
N ALA A 281 -11.74 14.43 -12.69
CA ALA A 281 -11.88 13.02 -13.03
C ALA A 281 -10.86 12.56 -14.08
N ILE A 282 -10.55 13.40 -15.08
CA ILE A 282 -9.51 13.14 -16.07
C ILE A 282 -8.13 13.08 -15.40
N ILE A 283 -7.77 14.09 -14.59
CA ILE A 283 -6.46 14.14 -13.90
C ILE A 283 -6.26 12.90 -13.03
N PHE A 284 -7.16 12.67 -12.08
CA PHE A 284 -7.06 11.54 -11.15
C PHE A 284 -7.18 10.20 -11.88
N GLY A 285 -8.02 10.12 -12.92
CA GLY A 285 -8.14 8.95 -13.77
C GLY A 285 -6.83 8.60 -14.47
N VAL A 286 -6.13 9.59 -15.04
CA VAL A 286 -4.82 9.40 -15.68
C VAL A 286 -3.76 8.95 -14.67
N PHE A 287 -3.66 9.58 -13.50
CA PHE A 287 -2.70 9.17 -12.47
C PHE A 287 -3.00 7.76 -11.93
N PHE A 288 -4.27 7.45 -11.65
CA PHE A 288 -4.69 6.12 -11.20
C PHE A 288 -4.38 5.07 -12.25
N LEU A 289 -4.74 5.32 -13.51
CA LEU A 289 -4.50 4.40 -14.61
C LEU A 289 -3.00 4.22 -14.89
N GLY A 290 -2.21 5.30 -14.81
CA GLY A 290 -0.76 5.26 -14.90
C GLY A 290 -0.14 4.33 -13.85
N PHE A 291 -0.53 4.49 -12.58
CA PHE A 291 -0.09 3.61 -11.50
C PHE A 291 -0.60 2.16 -11.66
N ALA A 292 -1.86 1.97 -12.05
CA ALA A 292 -2.42 0.64 -12.31
C ALA A 292 -1.62 -0.08 -13.41
N MET A 293 -1.22 0.63 -14.46
CA MET A 293 -0.40 0.08 -15.54
C MET A 293 1.03 -0.28 -15.09
N VAL A 294 1.63 0.46 -14.14
CA VAL A 294 2.89 0.05 -13.50
C VAL A 294 2.77 -1.33 -12.87
N ASN A 295 1.64 -1.64 -12.22
CA ASN A 295 1.40 -2.95 -11.61
C ASN A 295 1.18 -4.07 -12.65
N VAL A 296 0.62 -3.76 -13.82
CA VAL A 296 0.41 -4.72 -14.90
C VAL A 296 1.73 -5.07 -15.61
N VAL A 297 2.57 -4.06 -15.88
CA VAL A 297 3.85 -4.22 -16.58
C VAL A 297 4.96 -4.72 -15.65
N GLY A 298 4.83 -4.50 -14.35
CA GLY A 298 5.89 -4.74 -13.38
C GLY A 298 6.47 -6.15 -13.38
N THR A 299 5.62 -7.19 -13.50
CA THR A 299 6.10 -8.58 -13.58
C THR A 299 6.96 -8.81 -14.82
N TRP A 300 6.62 -8.18 -15.95
CA TRP A 300 7.40 -8.26 -17.17
C TRP A 300 8.73 -7.53 -17.04
N VAL A 301 8.75 -6.32 -16.48
CA VAL A 301 9.98 -5.54 -16.30
C VAL A 301 10.97 -6.27 -15.39
N VAL A 302 10.51 -6.82 -14.27
CA VAL A 302 11.35 -7.62 -13.36
C VAL A 302 11.91 -8.85 -14.10
N ALA A 303 11.08 -9.58 -14.84
CA ALA A 303 11.52 -10.74 -15.62
C ALA A 303 12.50 -10.36 -16.74
N MET A 304 12.32 -9.21 -17.39
CA MET A 304 13.22 -8.70 -18.41
C MET A 304 14.58 -8.33 -17.80
N ARG A 305 14.58 -7.60 -16.67
CA ARG A 305 15.81 -7.23 -15.97
C ARG A 305 16.57 -8.45 -15.45
N ALA A 306 15.86 -9.41 -14.85
CA ALA A 306 16.44 -10.64 -14.36
C ALA A 306 17.04 -11.48 -15.49
N ARG A 307 16.36 -11.60 -16.65
CA ARG A 307 16.91 -12.26 -17.85
C ARG A 307 18.18 -11.58 -18.34
N SER A 308 18.18 -10.25 -18.43
CA SER A 308 19.35 -9.50 -18.86
C SER A 308 20.56 -9.76 -17.95
N ARG A 309 20.36 -9.73 -16.63
CA ARG A 309 21.43 -10.02 -15.65
C ARG A 309 21.81 -11.51 -15.59
N ALA A 310 20.89 -12.42 -15.87
CA ALA A 310 21.16 -13.86 -15.91
C ALA A 310 22.01 -14.28 -17.12
N LYS A 311 21.98 -13.51 -18.23
CA LYS A 311 22.82 -13.80 -19.41
C LYS A 311 24.31 -13.59 -19.14
N HIS A 312 24.66 -12.60 -18.31
CA HIS A 312 26.04 -12.22 -18.00
C HIS A 312 26.19 -12.07 -16.47
N PRO A 313 26.11 -13.16 -15.70
CA PRO A 313 26.23 -13.10 -14.24
C PRO A 313 27.67 -12.75 -13.85
N LYS A 314 27.84 -11.78 -12.94
CA LYS A 314 29.16 -11.34 -12.48
C LYS A 314 29.75 -12.25 -11.40
N ASP A 315 28.91 -12.97 -10.67
CA ASP A 315 29.26 -13.90 -9.60
C ASP A 315 28.18 -14.98 -9.43
N ALA A 316 28.48 -16.02 -8.64
CA ALA A 316 27.56 -17.12 -8.34
C ALA A 316 26.27 -16.62 -7.68
N ALA A 317 26.37 -15.67 -6.75
CA ALA A 317 25.23 -15.05 -6.10
C ALA A 317 24.25 -14.39 -7.11
N THR A 318 24.76 -13.66 -8.11
CA THR A 318 23.93 -13.09 -9.19
C THR A 318 23.24 -14.20 -9.98
N MET A 319 23.96 -15.26 -10.34
CA MET A 319 23.39 -16.36 -11.13
C MET A 319 22.23 -17.03 -10.39
N ILE A 320 22.42 -17.34 -9.11
CA ILE A 320 21.41 -17.96 -8.23
C ILE A 320 20.20 -17.03 -8.08
N ALA A 321 20.44 -15.77 -7.69
CA ALA A 321 19.38 -14.80 -7.46
C ALA A 321 18.53 -14.54 -8.71
N MET A 322 19.17 -14.35 -9.88
CA MET A 322 18.42 -14.07 -11.10
C MET A 322 17.60 -15.28 -11.58
N ARG A 323 18.13 -16.51 -11.45
CA ARG A 323 17.36 -17.72 -11.78
C ARG A 323 16.15 -17.89 -10.86
N ARG A 324 16.31 -17.67 -9.55
CA ARG A 324 15.18 -17.68 -8.59
C ARG A 324 14.10 -16.65 -8.93
N ILE A 325 14.48 -15.44 -9.33
CA ILE A 325 13.52 -14.41 -9.79
C ILE A 325 12.78 -14.89 -11.06
N LEU A 326 13.50 -15.51 -12.00
CA LEU A 326 12.93 -15.99 -13.26
C LEU A 326 11.99 -17.19 -13.11
N ASP A 327 12.18 -18.00 -12.07
CA ASP A 327 11.27 -19.10 -11.73
C ASP A 327 9.88 -18.60 -11.34
N ASN A 328 9.79 -17.45 -10.63
CA ASN A 328 8.52 -16.83 -10.27
C ASN A 328 8.59 -15.29 -10.22
N PRO A 329 8.58 -14.60 -11.38
CA PRO A 329 8.71 -13.15 -11.45
C PRO A 329 7.51 -12.41 -10.85
N LYS A 330 6.33 -13.07 -10.81
CA LYS A 330 5.13 -12.50 -10.19
C LYS A 330 5.28 -12.39 -8.67
N ARG A 331 5.89 -13.39 -8.02
CA ARG A 331 6.21 -13.33 -6.58
C ARG A 331 7.22 -12.22 -6.31
N ALA A 332 8.28 -12.15 -7.11
CA ALA A 332 9.30 -11.11 -6.99
C ALA A 332 8.71 -9.70 -7.11
N TRP A 333 7.83 -9.43 -8.09
CA TRP A 333 7.13 -8.15 -8.21
C TRP A 333 6.24 -7.85 -6.99
N ARG A 334 5.46 -8.83 -6.51
CA ARG A 334 4.58 -8.62 -5.35
C ARG A 334 5.33 -8.26 -4.07
N ASN A 335 6.59 -8.69 -3.91
CA ASN A 335 7.43 -8.29 -2.77
C ASN A 335 7.71 -6.78 -2.73
N VAL A 336 7.65 -6.12 -3.89
CA VAL A 336 8.09 -4.72 -4.09
C VAL A 336 6.99 -3.82 -4.65
N SER A 337 5.80 -4.34 -4.96
CA SER A 337 4.71 -3.56 -5.58
C SER A 337 4.16 -2.47 -4.65
N GLY A 338 4.22 -2.65 -3.32
CA GLY A 338 3.86 -1.59 -2.37
C GLY A 338 4.82 -0.39 -2.45
N VAL A 339 6.11 -0.65 -2.69
CA VAL A 339 7.13 0.38 -2.89
C VAL A 339 6.87 1.14 -4.19
N ALA A 340 6.34 0.46 -5.21
CA ALA A 340 5.99 1.09 -6.48
C ALA A 340 5.00 2.23 -6.28
N LEU A 341 4.02 2.06 -5.39
CA LEU A 341 3.06 3.10 -5.03
C LEU A 341 3.72 4.22 -4.24
N ALA A 342 4.51 3.88 -3.23
CA ALA A 342 5.19 4.87 -2.40
C ALA A 342 6.10 5.78 -3.24
N VAL A 343 6.90 5.22 -4.16
CA VAL A 343 7.75 6.00 -5.07
C VAL A 343 6.93 6.87 -6.01
N PHE A 344 5.80 6.36 -6.51
CA PHE A 344 4.90 7.12 -7.38
C PHE A 344 4.28 8.31 -6.64
N ILE A 345 3.82 8.11 -5.39
CA ILE A 345 3.31 9.16 -4.52
C ILE A 345 4.41 10.15 -4.16
N ALA A 346 5.62 9.68 -3.82
CA ALA A 346 6.75 10.56 -3.54
C ALA A 346 7.06 11.48 -4.74
N GLY A 347 6.97 10.95 -5.97
CA GLY A 347 7.02 11.73 -7.20
C GLY A 347 6.01 12.87 -7.21
N MET A 348 4.73 12.56 -7.02
CA MET A 348 3.64 13.56 -6.99
C MET A 348 3.81 14.57 -5.85
N THR A 349 4.05 14.08 -4.63
CA THR A 349 4.19 14.90 -3.41
C THR A 349 5.39 15.83 -3.47
N SER A 350 6.51 15.42 -4.07
CA SER A 350 7.70 16.26 -4.17
C SER A 350 7.46 17.59 -4.90
N VAL A 351 6.56 17.57 -5.88
CA VAL A 351 6.22 18.76 -6.67
C VAL A 351 5.21 19.62 -5.92
N CYS A 352 4.19 19.02 -5.31
CA CYS A 352 3.23 19.75 -4.46
C CYS A 352 3.90 20.40 -3.26
N GLY A 353 4.86 19.71 -2.62
CA GLY A 353 5.63 20.24 -1.49
C GLY A 353 6.50 21.43 -1.87
N LEU A 354 7.01 21.47 -3.11
CA LEU A 354 7.70 22.64 -3.61
C LEU A 354 6.75 23.83 -3.81
N LEU A 355 5.59 23.59 -4.44
CA LEU A 355 4.60 24.64 -4.68
C LEU A 355 4.10 25.24 -3.35
N ALA A 356 3.95 24.42 -2.32
CA ALA A 356 3.61 24.86 -0.97
C ALA A 356 4.62 25.82 -0.32
N THR A 357 5.87 25.87 -0.82
CA THR A 357 6.91 26.79 -0.31
C THR A 357 6.91 28.17 -0.96
N GLY A 358 6.05 28.42 -1.96
CA GLY A 358 5.78 29.77 -2.48
C GLY A 358 6.89 30.36 -3.33
N ILE A 359 7.65 29.53 -4.06
CA ILE A 359 8.79 29.99 -4.86
C ILE A 359 8.30 30.95 -5.96
N GLY A 360 8.57 32.24 -5.78
CA GLY A 360 8.40 33.27 -6.82
C GLY A 360 7.72 34.58 -6.40
N GLY A 361 7.18 34.70 -5.19
CA GLY A 361 6.53 35.93 -4.74
C GLY A 361 6.38 36.03 -3.22
N ASN A 362 6.27 37.27 -2.71
CA ASN A 362 5.84 37.54 -1.33
C ASN A 362 4.33 37.29 -1.21
N HIS A 363 3.91 36.03 -1.35
CA HIS A 363 2.53 35.64 -1.06
C HIS A 363 2.32 35.56 0.44
N ASP A 364 1.13 35.97 0.89
CA ASP A 364 0.74 35.85 2.29
C ASP A 364 0.72 34.36 2.72
N PRO A 365 1.31 33.99 3.86
CA PRO A 365 1.18 32.64 4.41
C PRO A 365 -0.26 32.14 4.58
N PHE A 366 -1.23 33.05 4.71
CA PHE A 366 -2.66 32.76 4.82
C PHE A 366 -3.41 32.87 3.49
N ASP A 367 -2.71 33.06 2.36
CA ASP A 367 -3.33 33.02 1.04
C ASP A 367 -4.01 31.64 0.82
N PRO A 368 -5.32 31.62 0.51
CA PRO A 368 -6.08 30.40 0.23
C PRO A 368 -5.42 29.43 -0.74
N SER A 369 -4.82 29.94 -1.82
CA SER A 369 -4.19 29.13 -2.85
C SER A 369 -2.93 28.40 -2.33
N MET A 370 -2.15 29.10 -1.50
CA MET A 370 -0.95 28.58 -0.84
C MET A 370 -1.29 27.56 0.24
N LEU A 371 -2.31 27.84 1.06
CA LEU A 371 -2.83 26.89 2.06
C LEU A 371 -3.31 25.60 1.40
N TYR A 372 -4.04 25.70 0.28
CA TYR A 372 -4.51 24.54 -0.45
C TYR A 372 -3.34 23.69 -0.99
N MET A 373 -2.30 24.30 -1.57
CA MET A 373 -1.11 23.56 -2.02
C MET A 373 -0.33 22.92 -0.85
N ARG A 374 -0.21 23.63 0.27
CA ARG A 374 0.41 23.13 1.50
C ARG A 374 -0.31 21.89 2.02
N ASP A 375 -1.63 21.92 2.06
CA ASP A 375 -2.42 20.80 2.55
C ASP A 375 -2.37 19.60 1.58
N ILE A 376 -2.31 19.83 0.26
CA ILE A 376 -2.07 18.77 -0.72
C ILE A 376 -0.71 18.11 -0.48
N ALA A 377 0.34 18.91 -0.25
CA ALA A 377 1.66 18.37 0.07
C ALA A 377 1.62 17.54 1.36
N MET A 378 0.96 18.06 2.40
CA MET A 378 0.82 17.37 3.69
C MET A 378 0.05 16.03 3.55
N GLY A 379 -1.07 16.04 2.84
CA GLY A 379 -1.83 14.83 2.51
C GLY A 379 -1.00 13.84 1.67
N GLY A 380 -0.18 14.34 0.75
CA GLY A 380 0.78 13.56 -0.02
C GLY A 380 1.82 12.86 0.87
N PHE A 381 2.45 13.59 1.80
CA PHE A 381 3.42 13.02 2.75
C PHE A 381 2.77 11.99 3.67
N LEU A 382 1.55 12.25 4.13
CA LEU A 382 0.79 11.30 4.95
C LEU A 382 0.49 10.00 4.17
N THR A 383 0.05 10.13 2.92
CA THR A 383 -0.22 8.98 2.05
C THR A 383 1.07 8.21 1.74
N LEU A 384 2.19 8.91 1.50
CA LEU A 384 3.51 8.31 1.31
C LEU A 384 3.94 7.53 2.55
N ALA A 385 3.77 8.09 3.75
CA ALA A 385 4.11 7.43 5.00
C ALA A 385 3.31 6.13 5.18
N PHE A 386 1.98 6.17 4.96
CA PHE A 386 1.14 4.97 5.00
C PHE A 386 1.52 3.94 3.95
N ALA A 387 1.77 4.36 2.70
CA ALA A 387 2.22 3.47 1.63
C ALA A 387 3.56 2.82 1.97
N ALA A 388 4.50 3.57 2.54
CA ALA A 388 5.81 3.08 2.96
C ALA A 388 5.70 2.06 4.09
N VAL A 389 4.85 2.31 5.10
CA VAL A 389 4.57 1.35 6.19
C VAL A 389 3.96 0.07 5.63
N LEU A 390 2.93 0.17 4.78
CA LEU A 390 2.30 -1.00 4.16
C LEU A 390 3.30 -1.79 3.28
N ALA A 391 4.15 -1.09 2.53
CA ALA A 391 5.20 -1.71 1.72
C ALA A 391 6.23 -2.44 2.58
N ALA A 392 6.70 -1.80 3.65
CA ALA A 392 7.66 -2.37 4.59
C ALA A 392 7.11 -3.63 5.27
N VAL A 393 5.88 -3.57 5.80
CA VAL A 393 5.25 -4.74 6.43
C VAL A 393 4.99 -5.85 5.41
N SER A 394 4.48 -5.52 4.22
CA SER A 394 4.24 -6.51 3.16
C SER A 394 5.52 -7.22 2.74
N SER A 395 6.59 -6.45 2.51
CA SER A 395 7.88 -7.02 2.14
C SER A 395 8.49 -7.83 3.28
N GLY A 396 8.45 -7.33 4.51
CA GLY A 396 8.94 -8.05 5.69
C GLY A 396 8.24 -9.39 5.88
N VAL A 397 6.92 -9.43 5.76
CA VAL A 397 6.11 -10.67 5.83
C VAL A 397 6.49 -11.64 4.71
N MET A 398 6.62 -11.17 3.47
CA MET A 398 6.97 -12.04 2.35
C MET A 398 8.41 -12.55 2.45
N GLN A 399 9.38 -11.69 2.75
CA GLN A 399 10.79 -12.07 2.86
C GLN A 399 11.00 -13.07 4.01
N THR A 400 10.41 -12.79 5.16
CA THR A 400 10.46 -13.70 6.31
C THR A 400 9.78 -15.03 5.98
N GLY A 401 8.60 -15.00 5.35
CA GLY A 401 7.91 -16.20 4.88
C GLY A 401 8.78 -17.05 3.94
N ASN A 402 9.47 -16.43 2.99
CA ASN A 402 10.36 -17.13 2.05
C ASN A 402 11.53 -17.81 2.76
N VAL A 403 12.18 -17.13 3.71
CA VAL A 403 13.29 -17.69 4.51
C VAL A 403 12.83 -18.96 5.20
N TYR A 404 11.68 -18.90 5.86
CA TYR A 404 11.21 -20.05 6.58
C TYR A 404 10.60 -21.15 5.69
N ASP A 405 10.06 -20.83 4.52
CA ASP A 405 9.54 -21.83 3.56
C ASP A 405 10.68 -22.63 2.92
N GLN A 406 11.88 -22.04 2.83
CA GLN A 406 13.07 -22.64 2.19
C GLN A 406 14.15 -23.06 3.20
N ALA A 407 13.86 -23.03 4.51
CA ALA A 407 14.86 -23.27 5.55
C ALA A 407 15.57 -24.62 5.40
N ASP A 408 14.83 -25.69 5.09
CA ASP A 408 15.41 -27.02 4.89
C ASP A 408 16.32 -27.08 3.64
N GLU A 409 15.97 -26.35 2.58
CA GLU A 409 16.74 -26.29 1.34
C GLU A 409 18.04 -25.49 1.53
N TYR A 410 17.99 -24.38 2.27
CA TYR A 410 19.20 -23.65 2.68
C TYR A 410 20.12 -24.50 3.55
N ARG A 411 19.56 -25.30 4.47
CA ARG A 411 20.34 -26.20 5.31
C ARG A 411 21.04 -27.28 4.48
N MET A 412 20.33 -27.93 3.54
CA MET A 412 20.96 -28.92 2.66
C MET A 412 22.10 -28.31 1.84
N LEU A 413 21.90 -27.12 1.26
CA LEU A 413 22.95 -26.44 0.49
C LEU A 413 24.18 -26.09 1.35
N ALA A 414 23.96 -25.67 2.60
CA ALA A 414 25.05 -25.41 3.54
C ALA A 414 25.80 -26.71 3.91
N LEU A 415 25.08 -27.81 4.15
CA LEU A 415 25.68 -29.12 4.41
C LEU A 415 26.43 -29.69 3.20
N GLU A 416 25.99 -29.37 1.98
CA GLU A 416 26.68 -29.69 0.72
C GLU A 416 27.95 -28.84 0.50
N GLY A 417 28.26 -27.89 1.40
CA GLY A 417 29.48 -27.07 1.37
C GLY A 417 29.32 -25.73 0.67
N THR A 418 28.10 -25.27 0.41
CA THR A 418 27.87 -23.93 -0.14
C THR A 418 28.18 -22.87 0.91
N ASP A 419 29.01 -21.90 0.56
CA ASP A 419 29.31 -20.75 1.40
C ASP A 419 28.05 -19.93 1.76
N GLU A 420 27.79 -19.76 3.06
CA GLU A 420 26.63 -19.03 3.57
C GLU A 420 26.63 -17.57 3.12
N ALA A 421 27.80 -16.94 3.01
CA ALA A 421 27.91 -15.56 2.55
C ALA A 421 27.43 -15.40 1.10
N THR A 422 27.65 -16.41 0.26
CA THR A 422 27.14 -16.45 -1.12
C THR A 422 25.60 -16.58 -1.15
N LEU A 423 25.01 -17.39 -0.27
CA LEU A 423 23.55 -17.54 -0.16
C LEU A 423 22.89 -16.27 0.38
N ASP A 424 23.50 -15.61 1.36
CA ASP A 424 23.03 -14.35 1.92
C ASP A 424 23.11 -13.20 0.92
N LYS A 425 24.19 -13.15 0.14
CA LYS A 425 24.33 -12.22 -0.98
C LYS A 425 23.27 -12.48 -2.04
N ALA A 426 23.02 -13.73 -2.40
CA ALA A 426 21.98 -14.09 -3.37
C ALA A 426 20.58 -13.64 -2.89
N ARG A 427 20.27 -13.82 -1.59
CA ARG A 427 19.01 -13.37 -0.98
C ARG A 427 18.87 -11.84 -1.02
N MET A 428 19.92 -11.09 -0.70
CA MET A 428 19.92 -9.62 -0.87
C MET A 428 19.71 -9.20 -2.32
N MET A 429 20.34 -9.87 -3.27
CA MET A 429 20.18 -9.56 -4.69
C MET A 429 18.77 -9.86 -5.21
N GLU A 430 18.08 -10.84 -4.63
CA GLU A 430 16.67 -11.15 -4.91
C GLU A 430 15.72 -10.03 -4.45
N VAL A 431 16.11 -9.25 -3.42
CA VAL A 431 15.36 -8.08 -2.94
C VAL A 431 15.74 -6.82 -3.72
N ILE A 432 17.04 -6.52 -3.84
CA ILE A 432 17.55 -5.27 -4.42
C ILE A 432 17.24 -5.18 -5.92
N THR A 433 17.29 -6.29 -6.67
CA THR A 433 17.10 -6.23 -8.12
C THR A 433 15.68 -5.83 -8.51
N PRO A 434 14.61 -6.48 -8.00
CA PRO A 434 13.23 -6.04 -8.22
C PRO A 434 12.97 -4.64 -7.65
N LEU A 435 13.53 -4.32 -6.48
CA LEU A 435 13.39 -3.00 -5.84
C LEU A 435 13.91 -1.88 -6.76
N ASN A 436 15.14 -1.99 -7.28
CA ASN A 436 15.71 -1.00 -8.18
C ASN A 436 14.90 -0.86 -9.48
N THR A 437 14.37 -1.97 -10.01
CA THR A 437 13.51 -1.90 -11.20
C THR A 437 12.19 -1.21 -10.93
N VAL A 438 11.56 -1.48 -9.79
CA VAL A 438 10.32 -0.83 -9.37
C VAL A 438 10.53 0.66 -9.22
N MET A 439 11.58 1.06 -8.50
CA MET A 439 11.87 2.48 -8.28
C MET A 439 12.06 3.21 -9.60
N ALA A 440 12.84 2.65 -10.53
CA ALA A 440 13.06 3.25 -11.84
C ALA A 440 11.76 3.40 -12.67
N VAL A 441 10.92 2.36 -12.71
CA VAL A 441 9.67 2.39 -13.48
C VAL A 441 8.64 3.32 -12.86
N SER A 442 8.42 3.23 -11.53
CA SER A 442 7.47 4.10 -10.83
C SER A 442 7.89 5.55 -10.88
N LEU A 443 9.18 5.83 -10.66
CA LEU A 443 9.72 7.18 -10.72
C LEU A 443 9.59 7.76 -12.13
N GLY A 444 10.04 7.01 -13.14
CA GLY A 444 9.90 7.42 -14.54
C GLY A 444 8.45 7.66 -14.95
N CYS A 445 7.53 6.81 -14.50
CA CYS A 445 6.09 6.98 -14.70
C CYS A 445 5.56 8.26 -14.04
N SER A 446 5.89 8.50 -12.77
CA SER A 446 5.46 9.70 -12.05
C SER A 446 6.00 10.99 -12.67
N VAL A 447 7.31 11.03 -13.00
CA VAL A 447 7.96 12.18 -13.62
C VAL A 447 7.36 12.45 -15.00
N LEU A 448 7.15 11.41 -15.81
CA LEU A 448 6.57 11.56 -17.14
C LEU A 448 5.14 12.11 -17.09
N LEU A 449 4.31 11.64 -16.15
CA LEU A 449 2.94 12.14 -15.99
C LEU A 449 2.88 13.56 -15.39
N LEU A 450 3.84 13.93 -14.54
CA LEU A 450 3.90 15.28 -13.95
C LEU A 450 4.50 16.31 -14.91
N PHE A 451 5.28 15.88 -15.90
CA PHE A 451 6.02 16.77 -16.78
C PHE A 451 5.13 17.81 -17.51
N PRO A 452 3.97 17.47 -18.11
CA PRO A 452 3.12 18.46 -18.78
C PRO A 452 2.61 19.57 -17.86
N ILE A 453 2.43 19.25 -16.58
CA ILE A 453 1.81 20.15 -15.61
C ILE A 453 2.90 21.03 -14.97
N LEU A 454 4.08 20.45 -14.67
CA LEU A 454 5.03 21.02 -13.70
C LEU A 454 6.51 20.85 -14.11
N ALA A 455 6.82 20.84 -15.42
CA ALA A 455 8.18 20.64 -15.96
C ALA A 455 9.26 21.49 -15.25
N MET A 456 9.01 22.78 -15.04
CA MET A 456 9.96 23.70 -14.39
C MET A 456 10.10 23.44 -12.88
N SER A 457 9.05 22.92 -12.23
CA SER A 457 9.06 22.62 -10.80
C SER A 457 9.86 21.35 -10.47
N LEU A 458 9.93 20.39 -11.40
CA LEU A 458 10.64 19.11 -11.21
C LEU A 458 12.16 19.26 -11.07
N LEU A 459 12.75 20.33 -11.61
CA LEU A 459 14.21 20.54 -11.58
C LEU A 459 14.68 21.36 -10.37
N ASN A 460 13.78 21.77 -9.49
CA ASN A 460 14.16 22.54 -8.31
C ASN A 460 14.88 21.68 -7.27
N PRO A 461 15.88 22.22 -6.56
CA PRO A 461 16.64 21.45 -5.58
C PRO A 461 15.77 20.94 -4.42
N ALA A 462 14.76 21.71 -4.00
CA ALA A 462 13.87 21.31 -2.90
C ALA A 462 12.91 20.17 -3.28
N SER A 463 12.37 20.15 -4.51
CA SER A 463 11.56 19.03 -5.00
C SER A 463 12.42 17.78 -5.17
N LEU A 464 13.65 17.93 -5.69
CA LEU A 464 14.59 16.82 -5.78
C LEU A 464 15.00 16.26 -4.41
N LEU A 465 15.18 17.11 -3.40
CA LEU A 465 15.49 16.67 -2.03
C LEU A 465 14.33 15.92 -1.38
N THR A 466 13.10 16.44 -1.49
CA THR A 466 11.91 15.75 -0.94
C THR A 466 11.66 14.42 -1.64
N LEU A 467 11.85 14.37 -2.95
CA LEU A 467 11.79 13.14 -3.75
C LEU A 467 12.86 12.13 -3.32
N ALA A 468 14.11 12.58 -3.20
CA ALA A 468 15.24 11.75 -2.78
C ALA A 468 15.05 11.22 -1.35
N ALA A 469 14.51 12.04 -0.43
CA ALA A 469 14.19 11.62 0.92
C ALA A 469 13.10 10.54 0.95
N GLY A 470 12.02 10.72 0.19
CA GLY A 470 10.94 9.73 0.09
C GLY A 470 11.40 8.38 -0.50
N ILE A 471 12.20 8.44 -1.57
CA ILE A 471 12.80 7.24 -2.18
C ILE A 471 13.80 6.58 -1.22
N GLY A 472 14.65 7.39 -0.57
CA GLY A 472 15.64 6.92 0.39
C GLY A 472 15.01 6.21 1.58
N LEU A 473 13.91 6.74 2.12
CA LEU A 473 13.13 6.11 3.19
C LEU A 473 12.60 4.74 2.74
N CYS A 474 11.94 4.67 1.58
CA CYS A 474 11.42 3.41 1.05
C CYS A 474 12.53 2.39 0.80
N TYR A 475 13.67 2.83 0.28
CA TYR A 475 14.83 1.99 0.03
C TYR A 475 15.40 1.44 1.33
N ALA A 476 15.61 2.30 2.33
CA ALA A 476 16.12 1.92 3.64
C ALA A 476 15.21 0.89 4.32
N LEU A 477 13.89 1.11 4.34
CA LEU A 477 12.93 0.17 4.92
C LEU A 477 12.99 -1.22 4.25
N MET A 478 13.13 -1.26 2.93
CA MET A 478 13.20 -2.51 2.18
C MET A 478 14.52 -3.27 2.38
N VAL A 479 15.63 -2.55 2.45
CA VAL A 479 16.95 -3.13 2.74
C VAL A 479 17.01 -3.64 4.18
N LEU A 480 16.47 -2.88 5.14
CA LEU A 480 16.35 -3.32 6.54
C LEU A 480 15.52 -4.60 6.66
N GLY A 481 14.40 -4.70 5.94
CA GLY A 481 13.62 -5.94 5.85
C GLY A 481 14.44 -7.11 5.31
N GLY A 482 15.27 -6.85 4.29
CA GLY A 482 16.23 -7.81 3.75
C GLY A 482 17.22 -8.29 4.80
N CYS A 483 17.91 -7.36 5.45
CA CYS A 483 18.90 -7.68 6.49
C CYS A 483 18.27 -8.48 7.64
N ALA A 484 17.06 -8.11 8.08
CA ALA A 484 16.33 -8.84 9.11
C ALA A 484 15.98 -10.27 8.66
N ALA A 485 15.64 -10.47 7.39
CA ALA A 485 15.38 -11.80 6.82
C ALA A 485 16.65 -12.66 6.77
N ASN A 486 17.81 -12.10 6.42
CA ASN A 486 19.10 -12.80 6.50
C ASN A 486 19.43 -13.19 7.95
N HIS A 487 19.24 -12.26 8.89
CA HIS A 487 19.48 -12.54 10.31
C HIS A 487 18.59 -13.69 10.83
N ALA A 488 17.31 -13.69 10.46
CA ALA A 488 16.39 -14.78 10.80
C ALA A 488 16.79 -16.12 10.15
N ALA A 489 17.38 -16.10 8.96
CA ALA A 489 17.88 -17.31 8.30
C ALA A 489 19.07 -17.93 9.07
N HIS A 490 19.98 -17.08 9.55
CA HIS A 490 21.13 -17.50 10.33
C HIS A 490 20.70 -18.10 11.68
N GLU A 491 19.73 -17.50 12.39
CA GLU A 491 19.17 -18.08 13.63
C GLU A 491 18.61 -19.50 13.43
N LEU A 492 17.97 -19.75 12.27
CA LEU A 492 17.40 -21.07 11.96
C LEU A 492 18.47 -22.13 11.67
N GLY A 493 19.59 -21.75 11.05
CA GLY A 493 20.74 -22.63 10.85
C GLY A 493 21.32 -23.12 12.17
N HIS A 494 21.56 -22.21 13.12
CA HIS A 494 22.11 -22.54 14.44
C HIS A 494 21.16 -23.36 15.32
N ALA A 495 19.86 -23.09 15.27
CA ALA A 495 18.87 -23.81 16.08
C ALA A 495 18.70 -25.28 15.64
N GLY A 496 18.92 -25.59 14.36
CA GLY A 496 18.86 -26.96 13.83
C GLY A 496 20.11 -27.78 14.14
N TYR A 497 21.29 -27.16 14.09
CA TYR A 497 22.56 -27.81 14.45
C TYR A 497 22.52 -28.39 15.88
N ARG A 498 21.93 -27.62 16.81
CA ARG A 498 21.81 -27.99 18.23
C ARG A 498 20.78 -29.07 18.55
N THR A 499 20.00 -29.53 17.57
CA THR A 499 19.02 -30.61 17.76
C THR A 499 19.48 -31.97 17.24
N ASP A 500 20.55 -31.99 16.45
CA ASP A 500 21.16 -33.22 15.94
C ASP A 500 22.37 -33.67 16.79
N ASP A 501 22.85 -32.81 17.70
CA ASP A 501 23.72 -33.12 18.85
C ASP A 501 22.89 -33.45 20.10
#